data_AF-A0A3N5HYV4-F1
#
_entry.id   AF-A0A3N5HYV4-F1
#
_cell.length_a   1.000
_cell.length_b   1.000
_cell.length_c   1.000
_cell.angle_alpha   90.00
_cell.angle_beta   90.00
_cell.angle_gamma   90.00
#
_symmetry.space_group_name_H-M   'P 1'
#
loop_
_entity.id
_entity.type
_entity.pdbx_description
1 polymer ?
#
loop_
_entity_poly.entity_id
_entity_poly.type
_entity_poly.pdbx_seq_one_letter_code
_entity_poly.pdbx_strand_id
1 'polypeptide(L)'
;MTSSWVRRLPALLLAACAGCGVAAPEITAAASCNLETVPVLIEEGVTPRDSPAITCLTYASALEDYRDTFVEWWGPVALQDEQWTVRVRAGAAVDAAGHTGITYHHSRVVDVAEEALETFPHELRHVQLGRGSDDHNGWCSSFAPWEEQVLGINERTYLGCER
;
A
#
# COMPACT_ATOMS: atom_id res chain seq x y z
N MET A 1 55.76 -2.87 39.85
CA MET A 1 55.48 -2.45 38.46
C MET A 1 54.54 -3.47 37.83
N THR A 2 53.24 -3.22 37.85
CA THR A 2 52.26 -3.97 37.05
C THR A 2 51.17 -3.03 36.57
N SER A 3 50.93 -3.13 35.27
CA SER A 3 50.05 -2.35 34.43
C SER A 3 48.59 -2.73 34.62
N SER A 4 47.68 -1.75 34.52
CA SER A 4 46.32 -1.98 34.01
C SER A 4 45.69 -0.64 33.61
N TRP A 5 45.90 -0.25 32.36
CA TRP A 5 45.11 0.80 31.72
C TRP A 5 43.95 0.12 30.98
N VAL A 6 42.77 0.14 31.59
CA VAL A 6 41.53 -0.27 30.93
C VAL A 6 41.19 0.82 29.90
N ARG A 7 41.57 0.57 28.64
CA ARG A 7 41.10 1.36 27.49
C ARG A 7 39.60 1.10 27.34
N ARG A 8 38.80 2.12 27.66
CA ARG A 8 37.38 2.17 27.30
C ARG A 8 37.29 2.22 25.78
N LEU A 9 36.82 1.13 25.17
CA LEU A 9 36.41 1.12 23.77
C LEU A 9 35.19 2.04 23.63
N PRO A 10 35.21 3.03 22.72
CA PRO A 10 34.01 3.78 22.42
C PRO A 10 33.03 2.84 21.73
N ALA A 11 31.80 2.77 22.26
CA ALA A 11 30.68 2.15 21.58
C ALA A 11 30.48 2.89 20.25
N LEU A 12 30.84 2.24 19.14
CA LEU A 12 30.40 2.65 17.83
C LEU A 12 28.88 2.52 17.79
N LEU A 13 28.19 3.65 17.94
CA LEU A 13 26.82 3.83 17.49
C LEU A 13 26.81 3.53 15.99
N LEU A 14 26.36 2.33 15.63
CA LEU A 14 25.96 2.00 14.27
C LEU A 14 24.80 2.94 13.92
N ALA A 15 25.12 4.01 13.18
CA ALA A 15 24.14 4.81 12.50
C ALA A 15 23.33 3.87 11.59
N ALA A 16 22.07 3.63 11.94
CA ALA A 16 21.13 2.94 11.08
C ALA A 16 21.09 3.71 9.75
N CYS A 17 21.48 3.04 8.66
CA CYS A 17 21.37 3.59 7.32
C CYS A 17 19.91 3.97 7.07
N ALA A 18 19.63 5.27 7.02
CA ALA A 18 18.35 5.85 6.64
C ALA A 18 18.10 5.67 5.12
N GLY A 19 18.00 4.43 4.67
CA GLY A 19 17.82 4.07 3.25
C GLY A 19 16.93 2.85 3.01
N CYS A 20 16.39 2.22 4.06
CA CYS A 20 15.45 1.12 3.92
C CYS A 20 14.04 1.66 4.14
N GLY A 21 13.21 1.64 3.09
CA GLY A 21 11.78 1.94 3.21
C GLY A 21 11.11 1.02 4.23
N VAL A 22 9.95 1.41 4.72
CA VAL A 22 9.20 0.64 5.72
C VAL A 22 8.71 -0.67 5.09
N ALA A 23 9.02 -1.80 5.75
CA ALA A 23 8.47 -3.09 5.36
C ALA A 23 6.99 -3.16 5.78
N ALA A 24 6.17 -3.81 4.97
CA ALA A 24 4.81 -4.12 5.35
C ALA A 24 4.76 -4.94 6.65
N PRO A 25 3.84 -4.65 7.58
CA PRO A 25 3.64 -5.49 8.76
C PRO A 25 3.13 -6.87 8.33
N GLU A 26 3.48 -7.91 9.09
CA GLU A 26 2.96 -9.26 8.88
C GLU A 26 1.44 -9.30 9.10
N ILE A 27 0.75 -10.15 8.32
CA ILE A 27 -0.68 -10.43 8.49
C ILE A 27 -0.90 -11.93 8.57
N THR A 28 -1.95 -12.35 9.28
CA THR A 28 -2.46 -13.73 9.16
C THR A 28 -3.45 -13.76 8.00
N ALA A 29 -3.13 -14.48 6.93
CA ALA A 29 -4.02 -14.62 5.79
C ALA A 29 -5.07 -15.72 6.05
N ALA A 30 -6.36 -15.38 5.96
CA ALA A 30 -7.45 -16.34 6.01
C ALA A 30 -7.73 -16.98 4.64
N ALA A 31 -7.42 -16.26 3.56
CA ALA A 31 -7.56 -16.76 2.19
C ALA A 31 -6.48 -16.18 1.26
N SER A 32 -6.27 -16.85 0.14
CA SER A 32 -5.40 -16.37 -0.94
C SER A 32 -6.03 -16.70 -2.30
N CYS A 33 -5.80 -15.82 -3.26
CA CYS A 33 -6.20 -15.95 -4.66
C CYS A 33 -5.25 -15.07 -5.50
N ASN A 34 -5.58 -14.87 -6.77
CA ASN A 34 -4.81 -13.98 -7.63
C ASN A 34 -5.74 -12.98 -8.34
N LEU A 35 -5.24 -11.77 -8.52
CA LEU A 35 -5.70 -10.81 -9.52
C LEU A 35 -4.81 -11.02 -10.74
N GLU A 36 -5.35 -11.63 -11.79
CA GLU A 36 -4.57 -12.29 -12.84
C GLU A 36 -3.50 -13.24 -12.26
N THR A 37 -2.23 -12.81 -12.24
CA THR A 37 -1.10 -13.53 -11.66
C THR A 37 -0.52 -12.86 -10.42
N VAL A 38 -1.03 -11.69 -10.02
CA VAL A 38 -0.63 -10.95 -8.82
C VAL A 38 -1.27 -11.61 -7.60
N PRO A 39 -0.48 -12.06 -6.61
CA PRO A 39 -1.04 -12.64 -5.39
C PRO A 39 -1.92 -11.64 -4.64
N VAL A 40 -3.10 -12.11 -4.24
CA VAL A 40 -4.04 -11.40 -3.35
C VAL A 40 -4.17 -12.20 -2.05
N LEU A 41 -3.86 -11.56 -0.92
CA LEU A 41 -4.04 -12.14 0.41
C LEU A 41 -5.19 -11.44 1.14
N ILE A 42 -6.03 -12.19 1.82
CA ILE A 42 -7.14 -11.66 2.63
C ILE A 42 -6.81 -11.88 4.10
N GLU A 43 -6.74 -10.79 4.87
CA GLU A 43 -6.46 -10.84 6.32
C GLU A 43 -7.56 -11.56 7.10
N GLU A 44 -7.17 -12.27 8.17
CA GLU A 44 -8.12 -12.82 9.14
C GLU A 44 -8.92 -11.69 9.79
N GLY A 45 -10.25 -11.84 9.80
CA GLY A 45 -11.17 -10.82 10.32
C GLY A 45 -11.80 -9.93 9.25
N VAL A 46 -11.37 -10.04 7.98
CA VAL A 46 -12.13 -9.51 6.84
C VAL A 46 -13.50 -10.18 6.84
N THR A 47 -14.56 -9.39 7.01
CA THR A 47 -15.93 -9.87 7.08
C THR A 47 -16.70 -9.39 5.87
N PRO A 48 -17.33 -10.29 5.10
CA PRO A 48 -18.24 -9.88 4.06
C PRO A 48 -19.32 -8.97 4.61
N ARG A 49 -19.31 -7.69 4.25
CA ARG A 49 -20.25 -6.69 4.78
C ARG A 49 -21.73 -7.11 4.62
N ASP A 50 -22.06 -7.85 3.56
CA ASP A 50 -23.47 -8.12 3.21
C ASP A 50 -23.79 -9.56 2.77
N SER A 51 -22.81 -10.48 2.71
CA SER A 51 -23.10 -11.85 2.26
C SER A 51 -21.99 -12.85 2.63
N PRO A 52 -22.31 -14.00 3.27
CA PRO A 52 -21.33 -15.06 3.51
C PRO A 52 -20.75 -15.69 2.22
N ALA A 53 -21.21 -15.26 1.04
CA ALA A 53 -20.70 -15.70 -0.26
C ALA A 53 -19.55 -14.82 -0.82
N ILE A 54 -19.13 -13.74 -0.16
CA ILE A 54 -17.93 -12.99 -0.61
C ILE A 54 -16.71 -13.87 -0.35
N THR A 55 -16.05 -14.26 -1.43
CA THR A 55 -14.84 -15.07 -1.42
C THR A 55 -13.64 -14.20 -1.73
N CYS A 56 -12.41 -14.72 -1.58
CA CYS A 56 -11.21 -14.04 -2.07
C CYS A 56 -11.36 -13.59 -3.53
N LEU A 57 -12.00 -14.41 -4.38
CA LEU A 57 -12.24 -14.08 -5.79
C LEU A 57 -13.13 -12.86 -5.98
N THR A 58 -14.06 -12.60 -5.06
CA THR A 58 -14.89 -11.39 -5.10
C THR A 58 -14.05 -10.13 -4.86
N TYR A 59 -13.13 -10.18 -3.89
CA TYR A 59 -12.17 -9.08 -3.68
C TYR A 59 -11.22 -8.92 -4.86
N ALA A 60 -10.67 -10.03 -5.38
CA ALA A 60 -9.78 -9.99 -6.54
C ALA A 60 -10.47 -9.37 -7.78
N SER A 61 -11.74 -9.71 -8.03
CA SER A 61 -12.53 -9.13 -9.12
C SER A 61 -12.77 -7.63 -8.91
N ALA A 62 -13.11 -7.20 -7.70
CA ALA A 62 -13.29 -5.77 -7.43
C ALA A 62 -11.99 -4.97 -7.59
N LEU A 63 -10.87 -5.53 -7.11
CA LEU A 63 -9.53 -4.95 -7.29
C LEU A 63 -9.14 -4.91 -8.78
N GLU A 64 -9.54 -5.90 -9.57
CA GLU A 64 -9.33 -5.94 -11.03
C GLU A 64 -10.11 -4.81 -11.72
N ASP A 65 -11.39 -4.61 -11.38
CA ASP A 65 -12.20 -3.50 -11.93
C ASP A 65 -11.56 -2.13 -11.63
N TYR A 66 -11.07 -1.92 -10.40
CA TYR A 66 -10.37 -0.69 -10.02
C TYR A 66 -9.03 -0.54 -10.74
N ARG A 67 -8.27 -1.62 -10.90
CA ARG A 67 -7.02 -1.60 -11.65
C ARG A 67 -7.27 -1.24 -13.12
N ASP A 68 -8.25 -1.86 -13.76
CA ASP A 68 -8.55 -1.62 -15.17
C ASP A 68 -9.00 -0.18 -15.39
N THR A 69 -9.83 0.35 -14.48
CA THR A 69 -10.20 1.77 -14.45
C THR A 69 -8.98 2.69 -14.35
N PHE A 70 -8.00 2.37 -13.50
CA PHE A 70 -6.74 3.11 -13.41
C PHE A 70 -5.92 3.02 -14.71
N VAL A 71 -5.74 1.80 -15.23
CA VAL A 71 -4.87 1.52 -16.38
C VAL A 71 -5.40 2.18 -17.65
N GLU A 72 -6.71 2.30 -17.82
CA GLU A 72 -7.33 3.01 -18.95
C GLU A 72 -6.84 4.46 -19.07
N TRP A 73 -6.62 5.14 -17.93
CA TRP A 73 -6.25 6.56 -17.89
C TRP A 73 -4.75 6.79 -17.74
N TRP A 74 -4.10 5.99 -16.90
CA TRP A 74 -2.73 6.24 -16.45
C TRP A 74 -1.72 5.29 -17.07
N GLY A 75 -2.18 4.28 -17.81
CA GLY A 75 -1.34 3.25 -18.41
C GLY A 75 -0.99 2.12 -17.44
N PRO A 76 -0.21 1.13 -17.90
CA PRO A 76 0.06 -0.09 -17.15
C PRO A 76 0.87 0.16 -15.86
N VAL A 77 0.70 -0.75 -14.90
CA VAL A 77 1.44 -0.80 -13.63
C VAL A 77 2.16 -2.13 -13.52
N ALA A 78 3.45 -2.12 -13.19
CA ALA A 78 4.32 -3.29 -13.17
C ALA A 78 4.13 -4.18 -11.92
N LEU A 79 2.88 -4.47 -11.53
CA LEU A 79 2.58 -5.31 -10.35
C LEU A 79 3.18 -6.72 -10.50
N GLN A 80 2.91 -7.38 -11.63
CA GLN A 80 3.41 -8.73 -11.90
C GLN A 80 4.93 -8.73 -12.10
N ASP A 81 5.44 -7.84 -12.96
CA ASP A 81 6.86 -7.79 -13.34
C ASP A 81 7.77 -7.48 -12.14
N GLU A 82 7.30 -6.65 -11.21
CA GLU A 82 8.02 -6.32 -9.98
C GLU A 82 7.60 -7.17 -8.76
N GLN A 83 6.84 -8.25 -8.98
CA GLN A 83 6.48 -9.26 -7.97
C GLN A 83 5.75 -8.67 -6.75
N TRP A 84 4.79 -7.79 -6.99
CA TRP A 84 3.95 -7.20 -5.95
C TRP A 84 2.93 -8.20 -5.41
N THR A 85 2.54 -8.01 -4.15
CA THR A 85 1.41 -8.67 -3.49
C THR A 85 0.39 -7.63 -3.07
N VAL A 86 -0.89 -7.87 -3.32
CA VAL A 86 -1.99 -7.04 -2.82
C VAL A 86 -2.61 -7.72 -1.61
N ARG A 87 -2.92 -6.97 -0.56
CA ARG A 87 -3.53 -7.50 0.66
C ARG A 87 -4.77 -6.71 1.01
N VAL A 88 -5.87 -7.42 1.24
CA VAL A 88 -7.09 -6.83 1.78
C VAL A 88 -7.04 -6.93 3.29
N ARG A 89 -7.09 -5.78 3.96
CA ARG A 89 -7.00 -5.64 5.42
C ARG A 89 -8.39 -5.53 6.03
N ALA A 90 -8.53 -6.08 7.24
CA ALA A 90 -9.81 -6.06 7.96
C ALA A 90 -10.13 -4.65 8.49
N GLY A 91 -11.40 -4.27 8.42
CA GLY A 91 -11.92 -2.99 8.91
C GLY A 91 -11.84 -1.81 7.93
N ALA A 92 -12.12 -0.62 8.46
CA ALA A 92 -12.22 0.62 7.68
C ALA A 92 -10.86 1.25 7.30
N ALA A 93 -9.77 0.81 7.92
CA ALA A 93 -8.43 1.36 7.72
C ALA A 93 -7.38 0.25 7.85
N VAL A 94 -6.25 0.40 7.15
CA VAL A 94 -5.14 -0.57 7.14
C VAL A 94 -4.16 -0.37 8.31
N ASP A 95 -4.23 0.79 8.97
CA ASP A 95 -3.40 1.15 10.13
C ASP A 95 -4.14 2.03 11.16
N ALA A 96 -3.45 2.33 12.26
CA ALA A 96 -4.00 3.16 13.34
C ALA A 96 -4.01 4.67 13.01
N ALA A 97 -3.37 5.10 11.92
CA ALA A 97 -3.41 6.48 11.46
C ALA A 97 -4.67 6.77 10.61
N GLY A 98 -5.41 5.73 10.24
CA GLY A 98 -6.66 5.84 9.50
C GLY A 98 -6.48 5.80 7.98
N HIS A 99 -5.31 5.35 7.49
CA HIS A 99 -5.11 5.17 6.05
C HIS A 99 -5.99 4.03 5.54
N THR A 100 -6.65 4.23 4.41
CA THR A 100 -7.46 3.20 3.74
C THR A 100 -6.65 2.37 2.74
N GLY A 101 -5.47 2.84 2.35
CA GLY A 101 -4.47 2.10 1.57
C GLY A 101 -3.05 2.51 1.96
N ILE A 102 -2.09 1.59 1.81
CA ILE A 102 -0.65 1.87 1.96
C ILE A 102 0.18 1.03 0.98
N THR A 103 1.11 1.69 0.29
CA THR A 103 2.12 1.04 -0.57
C THR A 103 3.47 0.90 0.14
N TYR A 104 3.89 -0.34 0.35
CA TYR A 104 5.19 -0.69 0.95
C TYR A 104 6.21 -1.08 -0.12
N HIS A 105 6.92 -0.10 -0.69
CA HIS A 105 7.91 -0.34 -1.74
C HIS A 105 9.06 -1.28 -1.36
N HIS A 106 9.38 -1.44 -0.07
CA HIS A 106 10.46 -2.33 0.36
C HIS A 106 10.08 -3.80 0.27
N SER A 107 8.87 -4.15 0.70
CA SER A 107 8.34 -5.52 0.69
C SER A 107 7.52 -5.84 -0.57
N ARG A 108 7.30 -4.86 -1.46
CA ARG A 108 6.45 -4.99 -2.66
C ARG A 108 5.03 -5.41 -2.30
N VAL A 109 4.45 -4.68 -1.34
CA VAL A 109 3.11 -4.95 -0.83
C VAL A 109 2.25 -3.71 -0.99
N VAL A 110 1.01 -3.90 -1.41
CA VAL A 110 -0.06 -2.91 -1.33
C VAL A 110 -1.12 -3.41 -0.37
N ASP A 111 -1.41 -2.64 0.67
CA ASP A 111 -2.52 -2.88 1.57
C ASP A 111 -3.69 -2.00 1.17
N VAL A 112 -4.91 -2.57 1.19
CA VAL A 112 -6.16 -1.84 1.00
C VAL A 112 -7.17 -2.32 2.02
N ALA A 113 -7.90 -1.41 2.66
CA ALA A 113 -8.94 -1.74 3.64
C ALA A 113 -10.15 -2.37 2.94
N GLU A 114 -10.75 -3.39 3.55
CA GLU A 114 -11.90 -4.10 2.97
C GLU A 114 -13.12 -3.20 2.73
N GLU A 115 -13.26 -2.11 3.50
CA GLU A 115 -14.37 -1.17 3.38
C GLU A 115 -14.09 0.00 2.43
N ALA A 116 -12.90 0.05 1.82
CA ALA A 116 -12.42 1.15 0.98
C ALA A 116 -11.57 0.64 -0.20
N LEU A 117 -12.04 -0.39 -0.90
CA LEU A 117 -11.34 -0.98 -2.06
C LEU A 117 -11.10 0.04 -3.18
N GLU A 118 -11.94 1.07 -3.27
CA GLU A 118 -11.80 2.21 -4.17
C GLU A 118 -10.50 3.02 -3.96
N THR A 119 -9.79 2.86 -2.83
CA THR A 119 -8.47 3.46 -2.63
C THR A 119 -7.38 2.74 -3.43
N PHE A 120 -7.62 1.52 -3.95
CA PHE A 120 -6.58 0.76 -4.65
C PHE A 120 -5.91 1.52 -5.81
N PRO A 121 -6.62 2.27 -6.68
CA PRO A 121 -5.99 3.11 -7.71
C PRO A 121 -5.01 4.17 -7.18
N HIS A 122 -5.23 4.70 -5.97
CA HIS A 122 -4.29 5.60 -5.29
C HIS A 122 -2.96 4.88 -5.04
N GLU A 123 -3.04 3.67 -4.49
CA GLU A 123 -1.85 2.85 -4.24
C GLU A 123 -1.16 2.41 -5.53
N LEU A 124 -1.92 2.14 -6.60
CA LEU A 124 -1.35 1.88 -7.92
C LEU A 124 -0.57 3.07 -8.46
N ARG A 125 -0.99 4.30 -8.16
CA ARG A 125 -0.24 5.50 -8.54
C ARG A 125 1.10 5.57 -7.80
N HIS A 126 1.14 5.19 -6.52
CA HIS A 126 2.41 5.04 -5.79
C HIS A 126 3.31 3.99 -6.43
N VAL A 127 2.77 2.81 -6.75
CA VAL A 127 3.52 1.76 -7.45
C VAL A 127 4.09 2.27 -8.77
N GLN A 128 3.27 2.96 -9.58
CA GLN A 128 3.65 3.46 -10.89
C GLN A 128 4.75 4.53 -10.84
N LEU A 129 4.72 5.44 -9.87
CA LEU A 129 5.70 6.52 -9.73
C LEU A 129 6.92 6.12 -8.90
N GLY A 130 6.83 5.02 -8.15
CA GLY A 130 7.87 4.54 -7.26
C GLY A 130 7.99 5.36 -5.97
N ARG A 131 9.06 5.08 -5.21
CA ARG A 131 9.31 5.65 -3.86
C ARG A 131 9.34 7.17 -3.75
N GLY A 132 9.54 7.87 -4.87
CA GLY A 132 9.52 9.33 -4.89
C GLY A 132 8.11 9.92 -4.78
N SER A 133 7.08 9.07 -4.74
CA SER A 133 5.68 9.49 -4.70
C SER A 133 5.07 9.51 -3.30
N ASP A 134 5.81 9.10 -2.26
CA ASP A 134 5.34 9.03 -0.87
C ASP A 134 4.87 10.38 -0.30
N ASP A 135 5.26 11.50 -0.93
CA ASP A 135 4.84 12.86 -0.58
C ASP A 135 3.83 13.47 -1.56
N HIS A 136 3.31 12.65 -2.48
CA HIS A 136 2.27 13.00 -3.47
C HIS A 136 2.62 14.20 -4.37
N ASN A 137 3.90 14.53 -4.49
CA ASN A 137 4.34 15.63 -5.33
C ASN A 137 3.93 15.43 -6.80
N GLY A 138 3.21 16.42 -7.35
CA GLY A 138 2.74 16.41 -8.74
C GLY A 138 1.39 15.72 -8.97
N TRP A 139 0.70 15.27 -7.92
CA TRP A 139 -0.60 14.59 -8.05
C TRP A 139 -1.75 15.57 -8.29
N CYS A 140 -1.64 16.80 -7.79
CA CYS A 140 -2.73 17.77 -7.73
C CYS A 140 -3.32 18.23 -9.07
N SER A 141 -2.49 18.32 -10.12
CA SER A 141 -2.91 18.88 -11.40
C SER A 141 -3.72 17.90 -12.25
N SER A 142 -3.59 16.60 -11.98
CA SER A 142 -4.08 15.55 -12.88
C SER A 142 -4.66 14.35 -12.15
N PHE A 143 -3.98 13.83 -11.13
CA PHE A 143 -4.44 12.65 -10.39
C PHE A 143 -5.58 12.98 -9.43
N ALA A 144 -5.41 13.98 -8.56
CA ALA A 144 -6.44 14.33 -7.57
C ALA A 144 -7.81 14.70 -8.21
N PRO A 145 -7.88 15.46 -9.32
CA PRO A 145 -9.15 15.71 -10.01
C PRO A 145 -9.77 14.45 -10.63
N TRP A 146 -8.94 13.54 -11.17
CA TRP A 146 -9.40 12.29 -11.75
C TRP A 146 -9.96 11.36 -10.67
N GLU A 147 -9.25 11.21 -9.56
CA GLU A 147 -9.64 10.38 -8.41
C GLU A 147 -10.99 10.83 -7.84
N GLU A 148 -11.17 12.14 -7.65
CA GLU A 148 -12.44 12.72 -7.21
C GLU A 148 -13.56 12.46 -8.22
N GLN A 149 -13.29 12.61 -9.52
CA GLN A 149 -14.30 12.45 -10.56
C GLN A 149 -14.71 10.98 -10.79
N VAL A 150 -13.74 10.07 -10.78
CA VAL A 150 -13.90 8.68 -11.21
C VAL A 150 -14.21 7.77 -10.02
N LEU A 151 -13.55 8.00 -8.88
CA LEU A 151 -13.68 7.16 -7.68
C LEU A 151 -14.55 7.82 -6.60
N GLY A 152 -14.84 9.12 -6.72
CA GLY A 152 -15.62 9.86 -5.72
C GLY A 152 -14.83 10.19 -4.45
N ILE A 153 -13.52 9.96 -4.45
CA ILE A 153 -12.63 10.18 -3.30
C ILE A 153 -12.04 11.59 -3.39
N ASN A 154 -12.34 12.47 -2.42
CA ASN A 154 -11.74 13.80 -2.37
C ASN A 154 -10.61 13.84 -1.33
N GLU A 155 -9.39 13.61 -1.81
CA GLU A 155 -8.17 13.66 -0.99
C GLU A 155 -7.32 14.90 -1.22
N ARG A 156 -7.81 15.93 -1.90
CA ARG A 156 -7.03 17.13 -2.23
C ARG A 156 -6.33 17.77 -1.02
N THR A 157 -6.97 17.76 0.14
CA THR A 157 -6.37 18.28 1.38
C THR A 157 -5.25 17.37 1.90
N TYR A 158 -5.42 16.04 1.81
CA TYR A 158 -4.42 15.05 2.19
C TYR A 158 -3.20 15.10 1.26
N LEU A 159 -3.45 15.22 -0.05
CA LEU A 159 -2.44 15.33 -1.11
C LEU A 159 -1.68 16.68 -1.12
N GLY A 160 -1.96 17.59 -0.18
CA GLY A 160 -1.33 18.91 -0.13
C GLY A 160 -1.68 19.84 -1.30
N CYS A 161 -2.79 19.56 -2.00
CA CYS A 161 -3.26 20.39 -3.08
C CYS A 161 -3.88 21.67 -2.53
N GLU A 162 -3.27 22.81 -2.80
CA GLU A 162 -3.90 24.10 -2.57
C GLU A 162 -5.24 24.15 -3.33
N ARG A 163 -6.29 24.62 -2.66
CA ARG A 163 -7.66 24.67 -3.20
C ARG A 163 -7.77 25.61 -4.41
#